data_AF-H1VLM0-F1
#
_entry.id   AF-H1VLM0-F1
#
_cell.length_a   1.000
_cell.length_b   1.000
_cell.length_c   1.000
_cell.angle_alpha   90.00
_cell.angle_beta   90.00
_cell.angle_gamma   90.00
#
_symmetry.space_group_name_H-M   'P 1'
#
loop_
_entity.id
_entity.type
_entity.pdbx_description
1 polymer ?
#
loop_
_entity_poly.entity_id
_entity_poly.type
_entity_poly.pdbx_seq_one_letter_code
_entity_poly.pdbx_strand_id
1 'polypeptide(L)'
;MSGLTVNSIPAVKRVEYMRKANEALFRQSGPCPFAAFGTIIVNHTSDEVVCEGANFRTGDPTIHGEISAINACTARFAEQGMTPSEIYAAWGDLSIYTNAESCPMVSLPET
;
A
#
# COMPACT_ATOMS: atom_id res chain seq x y z
N MET A 1 -27.44 2.76 13.66
CA MET A 1 -26.93 3.44 12.45
C MET A 1 -25.91 2.51 11.81
N SER A 2 -26.25 1.86 10.69
CA SER A 2 -25.22 1.19 9.89
C SER A 2 -24.30 2.30 9.36
N GLY A 3 -23.05 2.33 9.81
CA GLY A 3 -22.09 3.38 9.43
C GLY A 3 -21.83 3.37 7.92
N LEU A 4 -21.30 4.48 7.40
CA LEU A 4 -20.93 4.61 5.98
C LEU A 4 -19.96 3.48 5.56
N THR A 5 -20.39 2.67 4.59
CA THR A 5 -19.58 1.60 3.97
C THR A 5 -19.22 2.01 2.54
N VAL A 6 -17.95 1.82 2.15
CA VAL A 6 -17.47 1.98 0.77
C VAL A 6 -16.85 0.64 0.37
N ASN A 7 -17.27 0.07 -0.77
CA ASN A 7 -16.83 -1.26 -1.23
C ASN A 7 -16.96 -2.35 -0.15
N SER A 8 -18.06 -2.33 0.60
CA SER A 8 -18.31 -3.23 1.75
C SER A 8 -17.34 -3.08 2.94
N ILE A 9 -16.45 -2.07 2.93
CA ILE A 9 -15.53 -1.78 4.03
C ILE A 9 -16.10 -0.68 4.93
N PRO A 10 -16.32 -0.94 6.24
CA PRO A 10 -16.80 0.06 7.18
C PRO A 10 -15.82 1.23 7.33
N ALA A 11 -16.33 2.45 7.53
CA ALA A 11 -15.49 3.64 7.75
C ALA A 11 -14.45 3.45 8.87
N VAL A 12 -14.83 2.83 9.99
CA VAL A 12 -13.92 2.55 11.11
C VAL A 12 -12.72 1.71 10.67
N LYS A 13 -12.94 0.73 9.78
CA LYS A 13 -11.90 -0.15 9.26
C LYS A 13 -10.96 0.59 8.30
N ARG A 14 -11.51 1.46 7.43
CA ARG A 14 -10.68 2.34 6.57
C ARG A 14 -9.80 3.29 7.39
N VAL A 15 -10.32 3.83 8.49
CA VAL A 15 -9.55 4.68 9.41
C VAL A 15 -8.45 3.87 10.11
N GLU A 16 -8.72 2.61 10.51
CA GLU A 16 -7.69 1.71 11.03
C GLU A 16 -6.54 1.50 10.03
N TYR A 17 -6.86 1.21 8.77
CA TYR A 17 -5.84 1.04 7.73
C TYR A 17 -5.05 2.32 7.47
N MET A 18 -5.69 3.48 7.47
CA MET A 18 -4.97 4.76 7.36
C MET A 18 -4.03 5.03 8.53
N ARG A 19 -4.38 4.61 9.76
CA ARG A 19 -3.43 4.69 10.89
C ARG A 19 -2.24 3.76 10.68
N LYS A 20 -2.48 2.53 10.21
CA LYS A 20 -1.44 1.56 9.88
C LYS A 20 -0.48 2.06 8.78
N ALA A 21 -0.95 2.84 7.82
CA ALA A 21 -0.08 3.50 6.82
C ALA A 21 0.89 4.51 7.45
N ASN A 22 0.42 5.31 8.42
CA ASN A 22 1.30 6.22 9.18
C ASN A 22 2.27 5.48 10.11
N GLU A 23 1.82 4.36 10.71
CA GLU A 23 2.70 3.51 11.50
C GLU A 23 3.77 2.84 10.63
N ALA A 24 3.43 2.42 9.41
CA ALA A 24 4.38 1.86 8.44
C ALA A 24 5.48 2.87 8.09
N LEU A 25 5.12 4.14 7.86
CA LEU A 25 6.08 5.23 7.67
C LEU A 25 7.06 5.32 8.86
N PHE A 26 6.54 5.33 10.08
CA PHE A 26 7.36 5.40 11.28
C PHE A 26 8.26 4.16 11.45
N ARG A 27 7.73 2.95 11.20
CA ARG A 27 8.52 1.70 11.26
C ARG A 27 9.68 1.70 10.27
N GLN A 28 9.44 2.20 9.06
CA GLN A 28 10.41 2.15 7.97
C GLN A 28 11.42 3.30 7.96
N SER A 29 11.02 4.48 8.42
CA SER A 29 11.82 5.70 8.30
C SER A 29 12.08 6.42 9.62
N GLY A 30 11.55 5.91 10.74
CA GLY A 30 11.72 6.51 12.06
C GLY A 30 10.96 7.85 12.23
N PRO A 31 11.34 8.66 13.24
CA PRO A 31 10.63 9.89 13.60
C PRO A 31 10.83 11.05 12.61
N CYS A 32 11.84 10.99 11.74
CA CYS A 32 12.20 12.07 10.81
C CYS A 32 12.34 11.54 9.38
N PRO A 33 11.23 11.10 8.75
CA PRO A 33 11.28 10.49 7.43
C PRO A 33 11.69 11.51 6.35
N PHE A 34 12.42 11.02 5.35
CA PHE A 34 12.61 11.76 4.11
C PHE A 34 11.31 11.68 3.28
N ALA A 35 10.57 12.79 3.21
CA ALA A 35 9.24 12.87 2.62
C ALA A 35 8.26 11.91 3.31
N ALA A 36 7.35 12.45 4.12
CA ALA A 36 6.52 11.69 5.06
C ALA A 36 5.35 10.93 4.40
N PHE A 37 5.65 10.11 3.38
CA PHE A 37 4.70 9.33 2.62
C PHE A 37 4.83 7.85 2.97
N GLY A 38 3.76 7.28 3.52
CA GLY A 38 3.68 5.90 3.93
C GLY A 38 2.47 5.23 3.30
N THR A 39 2.67 3.97 2.90
CA THR A 39 1.67 3.19 2.18
C THR A 39 1.59 1.79 2.72
N ILE A 40 0.39 1.24 2.78
CA ILE A 40 0.15 -0.19 2.97
C ILE A 40 -0.72 -0.74 1.85
N ILE A 41 -0.56 -2.03 1.58
CA ILE A 41 -1.42 -2.82 0.71
C ILE A 41 -2.11 -3.86 1.57
N VAL A 42 -3.44 -3.94 1.46
CA VAL A 42 -4.27 -4.80 2.30
C VAL A 42 -5.07 -5.78 1.45
N ASN A 43 -5.30 -6.96 1.99
CA ASN A 43 -6.27 -7.91 1.48
C ASN A 43 -7.53 -7.80 2.34
N HIS A 44 -8.65 -7.36 1.74
CA HIS A 44 -9.89 -7.16 2.47
C HIS A 44 -10.66 -8.45 2.79
N THR A 45 -10.32 -9.57 2.14
CA THR A 45 -10.90 -10.88 2.44
C THR A 45 -10.30 -11.45 3.73
N SER A 46 -8.99 -11.31 3.94
CA SER A 46 -8.32 -11.73 5.18
C SER A 46 -8.19 -10.63 6.24
N ASP A 47 -8.48 -9.38 5.88
CA ASP A 47 -8.27 -8.19 6.72
C ASP A 47 -6.81 -7.99 7.17
N GLU A 48 -5.87 -8.43 6.33
CA GLU A 48 -4.43 -8.39 6.60
C GLU A 48 -3.70 -7.29 5.83
N VAL A 49 -2.67 -6.72 6.45
CA VAL A 49 -1.67 -5.91 5.75
C VAL A 49 -0.69 -6.87 5.07
N VAL A 50 -0.72 -6.90 3.75
CA VAL A 50 0.14 -7.78 2.95
C VAL A 50 1.55 -7.20 2.87
N CYS A 51 1.64 -5.89 2.61
CA CYS A 51 2.90 -5.17 2.43
C CYS A 51 2.81 -3.74 2.92
N GLU A 52 3.97 -3.18 3.17
CA GLU A 52 4.15 -1.79 3.57
C GLU A 52 5.28 -1.15 2.77
N GLY A 53 5.23 0.17 2.61
CA GLY A 53 6.23 0.97 1.92
C GLY A 53 6.28 2.39 2.46
N ALA A 54 7.44 3.04 2.31
CA ALA A 54 7.64 4.44 2.61
C ALA A 54 8.51 5.09 1.53
N ASN A 55 8.47 6.40 1.41
CA ASN A 55 9.42 7.12 0.55
C ASN A 55 10.86 6.93 1.08
N PHE A 56 11.77 6.60 0.18
CA PHE A 56 13.19 6.45 0.51
C PHE A 56 14.09 7.21 -0.46
N ARG A 57 15.23 7.71 0.05
CA ARG A 57 16.27 8.34 -0.77
C ARG A 57 17.30 7.30 -1.20
N THR A 58 16.93 6.42 -2.13
CA THR A 58 17.81 5.37 -2.66
C THR A 58 18.65 5.83 -3.86
N GLY A 59 18.37 7.02 -4.40
CA GLY A 59 18.97 7.52 -5.66
C GLY A 59 18.06 7.30 -6.88
N ASP A 60 17.05 6.44 -6.76
CA ASP A 60 15.98 6.28 -7.74
C ASP A 60 14.79 7.19 -7.35
N PRO A 61 14.45 8.20 -8.18
CA PRO A 61 13.38 9.14 -7.86
C PRO A 61 11.98 8.51 -7.92
N THR A 62 11.84 7.29 -8.44
CA THR A 62 10.55 6.60 -8.54
C THR A 62 10.13 5.91 -7.23
N ILE A 63 11.03 5.80 -6.25
CA ILE A 63 10.82 5.10 -4.98
C ILE A 63 9.97 5.93 -4.01
N HIS A 64 8.73 6.14 -4.42
CA HIS A 64 7.65 6.63 -3.60
C HIS A 64 7.14 5.52 -2.67
N GLY A 65 6.38 5.88 -1.63
CA GLY A 65 5.82 4.93 -0.67
C GLY A 65 4.93 3.90 -1.34
N GLU A 66 4.15 4.31 -2.33
CA GLU A 66 3.33 3.41 -3.14
C GLU A 66 4.17 2.42 -3.94
N ILE A 67 5.19 2.90 -4.66
CA ILE A 67 6.07 2.03 -5.45
C ILE A 67 6.86 1.07 -4.54
N SER A 68 7.29 1.54 -3.38
CA SER A 68 7.99 0.72 -2.38
C SER A 68 7.08 -0.42 -1.87
N ALA A 69 5.82 -0.11 -1.56
CA ALA A 69 4.85 -1.12 -1.13
C ALA A 69 4.54 -2.13 -2.25
N ILE A 70 4.38 -1.67 -3.49
CA ILE A 70 4.14 -2.52 -4.67
C ILE A 70 5.32 -3.47 -4.92
N ASN A 71 6.56 -2.95 -4.84
CA ASN A 71 7.76 -3.75 -4.98
C ASN A 71 7.87 -4.80 -3.88
N ALA A 72 7.56 -4.44 -2.63
CA ALA A 72 7.56 -5.38 -1.50
C ALA A 72 6.54 -6.52 -1.71
N CYS A 73 5.36 -6.21 -2.24
CA CYS A 73 4.32 -7.21 -2.56
C CYS A 73 4.71 -8.11 -3.72
N THR A 74 5.21 -7.53 -4.80
CA THR A 74 5.70 -8.30 -5.95
C THR A 74 6.80 -9.27 -5.52
N ALA A 75 7.76 -8.82 -4.70
CA ALA A 75 8.82 -9.68 -4.17
C ALA A 75 8.27 -10.79 -3.28
N ARG A 76 7.37 -10.46 -2.33
CA ARG A 76 6.73 -11.43 -1.44
C ARG A 76 5.97 -12.51 -2.21
N PHE A 77 5.20 -12.14 -3.23
CA PHE A 77 4.44 -13.11 -4.03
C PHE A 77 5.36 -13.96 -4.92
N ALA A 78 6.43 -13.38 -5.45
CA ALA A 78 7.45 -14.14 -6.17
C ALA A 78 8.15 -15.17 -5.26
N GLU A 79 8.45 -14.82 -4.01
CA GLU A 79 8.98 -15.76 -3.01
C GLU A 79 8.02 -16.90 -2.68
N GLN A 80 6.71 -16.68 -2.84
CA GLN A 80 5.68 -17.72 -2.72
C GLN A 80 5.58 -18.60 -3.97
N GLY A 81 6.42 -18.37 -4.99
CA GLY A 81 6.44 -19.14 -6.23
C GLY A 81 5.38 -18.73 -7.25
N MET A 82 4.72 -17.59 -7.06
CA MET A 82 3.74 -17.08 -8.03
C MET A 82 4.44 -16.58 -9.30
N THR A 83 3.86 -16.89 -10.46
CA THR A 83 4.27 -16.36 -11.75
C THR A 83 3.87 -14.88 -11.91
N PRO A 84 4.49 -14.12 -12.84
CA PRO A 84 4.10 -12.73 -13.09
C PRO A 84 2.60 -12.56 -13.38
N SER A 85 1.98 -13.50 -14.11
CA SER A 85 0.55 -13.45 -14.42
C SER A 85 -0.34 -13.68 -13.19
N GLU A 86 0.06 -14.58 -12.29
CA GLU A 86 -0.66 -14.81 -11.03
C GLU A 86 -0.52 -13.62 -10.08
N ILE A 87 0.66 -13.01 -10.01
CA ILE A 87 0.89 -11.77 -9.26
C ILE A 87 0.02 -10.65 -9.81
N TYR A 88 -0.02 -10.51 -11.13
CA TYR A 88 -0.83 -9.49 -11.77
C TYR A 88 -2.32 -9.65 -11.44
N ALA A 89 -2.84 -10.88 -11.51
CA ALA A 89 -4.21 -11.19 -11.13
C ALA A 89 -4.51 -10.92 -9.65
N ALA A 90 -3.56 -11.17 -8.75
CA ALA A 90 -3.73 -10.96 -7.31
C ALA A 90 -3.99 -9.50 -6.93
N TRP A 91 -3.54 -8.52 -7.73
CA TRP A 91 -3.80 -7.10 -7.47
C TRP A 91 -5.29 -6.75 -7.43
N GLY A 92 -6.13 -7.49 -8.15
CA GLY A 92 -7.59 -7.29 -8.16
C GLY A 92 -8.26 -7.49 -6.80
N ASP A 93 -7.63 -8.23 -5.90
CA ASP A 93 -8.14 -8.52 -4.54
C ASP A 93 -7.52 -7.61 -3.46
N LEU A 94 -6.62 -6.71 -3.86
CA LEU A 94 -5.88 -5.86 -2.94
C LEU A 94 -6.37 -4.42 -2.99
N SER A 95 -6.09 -3.67 -1.92
CA SER A 95 -6.37 -2.24 -1.85
C SER A 95 -5.20 -1.49 -1.27
N ILE A 96 -4.92 -0.32 -1.83
CA ILE A 96 -3.85 0.56 -1.41
C ILE A 96 -4.38 1.63 -0.45
N TYR A 97 -3.69 1.83 0.66
CA TYR A 97 -3.93 2.93 1.60
C TYR A 97 -2.64 3.73 1.73
N THR A 98 -2.64 4.94 1.18
CA THR A 98 -1.52 5.89 1.22
C THR A 98 -1.93 7.15 1.99
N ASN A 99 -1.01 7.72 2.76
CA ASN A 99 -1.28 8.87 3.63
C ASN A 99 -1.29 10.23 2.92
N ALA A 100 -1.09 10.25 1.61
CA ALA A 100 -1.31 11.40 0.75
C ALA A 100 -1.88 10.99 -0.60
N GLU A 101 -2.41 11.96 -1.34
CA GLU A 101 -2.84 11.74 -2.72
C GLU A 101 -1.65 11.33 -3.60
N SER A 102 -1.83 10.28 -4.38
CA SER A 102 -0.81 9.77 -5.28
C SER A 102 -0.47 10.76 -6.39
N CYS A 103 0.81 10.84 -6.73
CA CYS A 103 1.27 11.70 -7.83
C CYS A 103 0.90 11.09 -9.20
N PRO A 104 0.97 11.88 -10.30
CA PRO A 104 0.61 11.43 -11.63
C PRO A 104 1.36 10.19 -12.13
N MET A 105 2.57 9.92 -11.62
CA MET A 105 3.32 8.71 -11.96
C MET A 105 2.63 7.44 -11.43
N VAL A 106 2.12 7.51 -10.19
CA VAL A 106 1.52 6.37 -9.48
C VAL A 106 0.05 6.21 -9.83
N SER A 107 -0.65 7.31 -10.12
CA SER A 107 -2.10 7.32 -10.36
C SER A 107 -2.51 6.98 -11.80
N LEU A 108 -1.60 6.57 -12.68
CA LEU A 108 -1.92 6.29 -14.07
C LEU A 108 -2.96 5.15 -14.15
N PRO A 109 -4.15 5.41 -14.73
CA PRO A 109 -5.18 4.39 -14.85
C PRO A 109 -4.75 3.35 -15.90
N GLU A 110 -4.86 2.06 -15.56
CA GLU A 110 -4.94 1.00 -16.57
C GLU A 110 -6.27 1.17 -17.30
N THR A 111 -6.22 1.54 -18.58
CA THR A 111 -7.37 1.63 -19.48
C THR A 111 -7.82 0.25 -19.94
#